data_AF-A0A6M0IKG2-F1
#
_entry.id   AF-A0A6M0IKG2-F1
#
_cell.length_a   1.000
_cell.length_b   1.000
_cell.length_c   1.000
_cell.angle_alpha   90.00
_cell.angle_beta   90.00
_cell.angle_gamma   90.00
#
_symmetry.space_group_name_H-M   'P 1'
#
loop_
_entity.id
_entity.type
_entity.pdbx_description
1 polymer ?
#
loop_
_entity_poly.entity_id
_entity_poly.type
_entity_poly.pdbx_seq_one_letter_code
_entity_poly.pdbx_strand_id
1 'polypeptide(L)'
;MPELPTLPLCESARKALEFCLFFQTRAGFYRVYEGQLALIWGTTRTKRGLKTRAYEQTEALYEQYLQRGRCFADRDDFFDGYSKFSRGKVIKLALSSQSTR
;
A
#
# COMPACT_ATOMS: atom_id res chain seq x y z
N MET A 1 -34.73 3.37 -13.09
CA MET A 1 -33.39 3.89 -12.75
C MET A 1 -32.57 3.87 -14.02
N PRO A 2 -31.87 4.95 -14.41
CA PRO A 2 -31.02 4.90 -15.59
C PRO A 2 -29.85 3.98 -15.27
N GLU A 3 -29.74 2.87 -16.01
CA GLU A 3 -28.65 1.92 -15.87
C GLU A 3 -27.35 2.60 -16.27
N LEU A 4 -26.37 2.62 -15.36
CA LEU A 4 -25.01 3.06 -15.67
C LEU A 4 -24.50 2.23 -16.86
N PRO A 5 -23.95 2.84 -17.91
CA PRO A 5 -23.42 2.10 -19.05
C PRO A 5 -22.27 1.21 -18.59
N THR A 6 -22.54 -0.08 -18.43
CA THR A 6 -21.56 -1.13 -18.19
C THR A 6 -20.83 -1.41 -19.49
N LEU A 7 -19.89 -0.53 -19.84
CA LEU A 7 -18.82 -0.92 -20.75
C LEU A 7 -18.14 -2.14 -20.12
N PRO A 8 -18.07 -3.30 -20.80
CA PRO A 8 -17.35 -4.45 -20.28
C PRO A 8 -15.87 -4.09 -20.30
N LEU A 9 -15.39 -3.48 -19.21
CA LEU A 9 -13.97 -3.30 -18.98
C LEU A 9 -13.32 -4.67 -19.16
N CYS A 10 -12.35 -4.76 -20.06
CA CYS A 10 -11.54 -5.96 -20.18
C CYS A 10 -10.95 -6.30 -18.80
N GLU A 11 -10.72 -7.59 -18.52
CA GLU A 11 -10.35 -8.05 -17.17
C GLU A 11 -9.12 -7.30 -16.62
N SER A 12 -8.15 -6.98 -17.49
CA SER A 12 -6.98 -6.17 -17.18
C SER A 12 -7.33 -4.74 -16.75
N ALA A 13 -8.27 -4.09 -17.43
CA ALA A 13 -8.73 -2.75 -17.07
C ALA A 13 -9.49 -2.75 -15.75
N ARG A 14 -10.28 -3.80 -15.47
CA ARG A 14 -10.96 -3.97 -14.17
C ARG A 14 -9.95 -4.11 -13.03
N LYS A 15 -8.96 -4.98 -13.19
CA LYS A 15 -7.89 -5.17 -12.19
C LYS A 15 -7.08 -3.89 -11.97
N ALA A 16 -6.78 -3.15 -13.03
CA ALA A 16 -6.09 -1.87 -12.92
C ALA A 16 -6.94 -0.83 -12.15
N LEU A 17 -8.24 -0.75 -12.44
CA LEU A 17 -9.15 0.14 -11.73
C LEU A 17 -9.27 -0.25 -10.24
N GLU A 18 -9.47 -1.54 -9.94
CA GLU A 18 -9.51 -2.07 -8.57
C GLU A 18 -8.22 -1.75 -7.81
N PHE A 19 -7.07 -1.92 -8.45
CA PHE A 19 -5.78 -1.52 -7.89
C PHE A 19 -5.73 -0.02 -7.60
N CYS A 20 -6.07 0.84 -8.56
CA CYS A 20 -6.05 2.29 -8.38
C CYS A 20 -7.00 2.75 -7.26
N LEU A 21 -8.22 2.20 -7.21
CA LEU A 21 -9.21 2.49 -6.16
C LEU A 21 -8.71 2.05 -4.78
N PHE A 22 -8.09 0.88 -4.69
CA PHE A 22 -7.50 0.41 -3.45
C PHE A 22 -6.30 1.26 -3.04
N PHE A 23 -5.41 1.58 -3.97
CA PHE A 23 -4.18 2.33 -3.73
C PHE A 23 -4.44 3.76 -3.25
N GLN A 24 -5.56 4.37 -3.67
CA GLN A 24 -6.02 5.67 -3.16
C GLN A 24 -6.27 5.67 -1.64
N THR A 25 -6.57 4.52 -1.04
CA THR A 25 -6.81 4.42 0.40
C THR A 25 -5.51 4.34 1.19
N ARG A 26 -5.51 4.81 2.45
CA ARG A 26 -4.34 4.67 3.36
C ARG A 26 -3.90 3.21 3.49
N ALA A 27 -4.85 2.28 3.61
CA ALA A 27 -4.56 0.85 3.71
C ALA A 27 -3.91 0.27 2.45
N GLY A 28 -4.35 0.70 1.27
CA GLY A 28 -3.75 0.31 0.01
C GLY A 28 -2.36 0.88 -0.17
N PHE A 29 -2.15 2.15 0.20
CA PHE A 29 -0.83 2.74 0.20
C PHE A 29 0.15 1.97 1.10
N TYR A 30 -0.26 1.58 2.31
CA TYR A 30 0.57 0.75 3.19
C TYR A 30 0.93 -0.60 2.57
N ARG A 31 -0.01 -1.25 1.90
CA ARG A 31 0.22 -2.53 1.20
C ARG A 31 1.23 -2.39 0.06
N VAL A 32 1.11 -1.35 -0.76
CA VAL A 32 2.06 -1.09 -1.85
C VAL A 32 3.46 -0.77 -1.29
N TYR A 33 3.52 0.03 -0.21
CA TYR A 33 4.76 0.31 0.51
C TYR A 33 5.44 -0.96 1.03
N GLU A 34 4.70 -1.90 1.63
CA GLU A 34 5.25 -3.18 2.07
C GLU A 34 5.84 -3.98 0.90
N GLY A 35 5.17 -3.95 -0.26
CA GLY A 35 5.68 -4.55 -1.49
C GLY A 35 7.00 -3.94 -1.95
N GLN A 36 7.08 -2.61 -2.01
CA GLN A 36 8.32 -1.90 -2.38
C GLN A 36 9.44 -2.15 -1.37
N LEU A 37 9.10 -2.18 -0.08
CA LEU A 37 10.04 -2.50 0.99
C LEU A 37 10.65 -3.90 0.80
N ALA A 38 9.83 -4.90 0.48
CA ALA A 38 10.28 -6.26 0.22
C ALA A 38 11.16 -6.36 -1.03
N LEU A 39 10.80 -5.64 -2.11
CA LEU A 39 11.59 -5.58 -3.35
C LEU A 39 12.98 -4.96 -3.12
N ILE A 40 13.06 -3.83 -2.40
CA ILE A 40 14.33 -3.18 -2.08
C ILE A 40 15.15 -4.04 -1.11
N TRP A 41 14.50 -4.69 -0.14
CA TRP A 41 15.17 -5.58 0.80
C TRP A 41 15.79 -6.80 0.11
N GLY A 42 15.12 -7.36 -0.90
CA GLY A 42 15.66 -8.46 -1.70
C GLY A 42 16.86 -8.08 -2.58
N THR A 43 17.03 -6.78 -2.86
CA THR A 43 18.04 -6.29 -3.83
C THR A 43 19.21 -5.55 -3.18
N THR A 44 19.03 -4.99 -1.98
CA THR A 44 20.02 -4.10 -1.34
C THR A 44 20.68 -4.75 -0.13
N ARG A 45 22.02 -4.74 -0.07
CA ARG A 45 22.78 -5.24 1.09
C ARG A 45 22.76 -4.31 2.31
N THR A 46 22.49 -3.02 2.11
CA THR A 46 22.49 -2.01 3.18
C THR A 46 21.07 -1.71 3.67
N LYS A 47 20.88 -1.75 5.00
CA LYS A 47 19.59 -1.48 5.65
C LYS A 47 19.31 0.01 5.87
N ARG A 48 20.32 0.87 5.72
CA ARG A 48 20.23 2.31 6.01
C ARG A 48 19.37 3.00 4.95
N GLY A 49 18.36 3.75 5.39
CA GLY A 49 17.47 4.50 4.48
C GLY A 49 16.47 3.66 3.70
N LEU A 50 16.40 2.35 3.94
CA LEU A 50 15.58 1.42 3.16
C LEU A 50 14.08 1.75 3.24
N LYS A 51 13.59 2.09 4.44
CA LYS A 51 12.21 2.53 4.66
C LYS A 51 11.88 3.82 3.91
N THR A 52 12.77 4.81 3.98
CA THR A 52 12.60 6.10 3.31
C THR A 52 12.56 5.92 1.79
N ARG A 53 13.48 5.11 1.23
CA ARG A 53 13.52 4.81 -0.20
C ARG A 53 12.26 4.07 -0.67
N ALA A 54 11.77 3.11 0.11
CA ALA A 54 10.53 2.41 -0.20
C ALA A 54 9.31 3.36 -0.19
N TYR A 55 9.29 4.30 0.75
CA TYR A 55 8.25 5.33 0.81
C TYR A 55 8.30 6.24 -0.43
N GLU A 56 9.47 6.77 -0.79
CA GLU A 56 9.65 7.64 -1.96
C GLU A 56 9.23 6.95 -3.27
N GLN A 57 9.57 5.66 -3.43
CA GLN A 57 9.12 4.88 -4.58
C GLN A 57 7.60 4.67 -4.59
N THR A 58 6.99 4.47 -3.42
CA THR A 58 5.54 4.32 -3.30
C THR A 58 4.82 5.63 -3.61
N GLU A 59 5.34 6.77 -3.16
CA GLU A 59 4.80 8.09 -3.47
C GLU A 59 4.92 8.41 -4.96
N ALA A 60 6.07 8.08 -5.58
CA ALA A 60 6.26 8.24 -7.02
C ALA A 60 5.27 7.39 -7.84
N LEU A 61 5.02 6.14 -7.43
CA LEU A 61 4.00 5.30 -8.05
C LEU A 61 2.60 5.88 -7.87
N TYR A 62 2.29 6.41 -6.68
CA TYR A 62 0.99 7.02 -6.42
C TYR A 62 0.72 8.19 -7.37
N GLU A 63 1.71 9.07 -7.55
CA GLU A 63 1.60 10.19 -8.47
C GLU A 63 1.41 9.72 -9.92
N GLN A 64 2.16 8.70 -10.36
CA GLN A 64 2.05 8.16 -11.71
C GLN A 64 0.67 7.58 -12.03
N TYR A 65 0.08 6.84 -11.09
CA TYR A 65 -1.20 6.17 -11.30
C TYR A 65 -2.41 7.08 -11.11
N LEU A 66 -2.30 8.12 -10.28
CA LEU A 66 -3.46 8.88 -9.82
C LEU A 66 -3.42 10.37 -10.15
N GLN A 67 -2.25 10.92 -10.51
CA GLN A 67 -2.04 12.32 -10.90
C GLN A 67 -2.71 13.33 -9.95
N ARG A 68 -2.68 13.01 -8.65
CA ARG A 68 -3.49 13.70 -7.62
C ARG A 68 -2.64 14.32 -6.51
N GLY A 69 -1.31 14.32 -6.63
CA GLY A 69 -0.41 14.74 -5.57
C GLY A 69 -0.20 13.61 -4.55
N ARG A 70 -0.06 13.99 -3.28
CA ARG A 70 0.33 13.06 -2.21
C ARG A 70 -0.87 12.37 -1.57
N CYS A 71 -0.68 11.10 -1.18
CA CYS A 71 -1.67 10.35 -0.38
C CYS A 71 -1.68 10.78 1.10
N PHE A 72 -0.53 11.19 1.62
CA PHE A 72 -0.35 11.68 3.00
C PHE A 72 0.16 13.12 2.97
N ALA A 73 -0.14 13.91 4.00
CA ALA A 73 0.28 15.32 4.06
C ALA A 73 1.82 15.44 4.03
N ASP A 74 2.49 14.58 4.79
CA ASP A 74 3.93 14.44 4.81
C ASP A 74 4.35 13.01 5.18
N ARG A 75 5.67 12.81 5.15
CA ARG A 75 6.31 11.52 5.43
C ARG A 75 6.16 11.08 6.89
N ASP A 76 6.10 12.01 7.84
CA ASP A 76 6.02 11.69 9.25
C ASP A 76 4.59 11.25 9.63
N ASP A 77 3.55 11.88 9.05
CA ASP A 77 2.16 11.40 9.14
C ASP A 77 2.01 9.98 8.56
N PHE A 78 2.71 9.69 7.45
CA PHE A 78 2.76 8.33 6.91
C PHE A 78 3.36 7.34 7.91
N PHE A 79 4.55 7.62 8.47
CA PHE A 79 5.23 6.68 9.35
C PHE A 79 4.52 6.50 10.71
N ASP A 80 3.89 7.55 11.25
CA ASP A 80 3.05 7.44 12.44
C ASP A 80 1.82 6.55 12.17
N GLY A 81 1.10 6.80 11.06
CA GLY A 81 -0.03 5.98 10.64
C GLY A 81 0.36 4.52 10.37
N TYR A 82 1.48 4.30 9.68
CA TYR A 82 1.99 2.96 9.37
C TYR A 82 2.44 2.21 10.63
N SER A 83 3.03 2.91 11.61
CA SER A 83 3.38 2.32 12.91
C SER A 83 2.14 1.77 13.63
N LYS A 84 1.03 2.52 13.62
CA LYS A 84 -0.25 2.09 14.19
C LYS A 84 -0.86 0.92 13.41
N PHE A 85 -0.82 0.98 12.08
CA PHE A 85 -1.30 -0.09 11.19
C PHE A 85 -0.51 -1.40 11.36
N SER A 86 0.82 -1.33 11.37
CA SER A 86 1.69 -2.50 11.51
C SER A 86 1.59 -3.14 12.89
N ARG A 87 1.43 -2.35 13.97
CA ARG A 87 1.14 -2.89 15.31
C ARG A 87 -0.16 -3.70 15.34
N GLY A 88 -1.21 -3.27 14.62
CA GLY A 88 -2.44 -4.04 14.47
C GLY A 88 -2.25 -5.38 13.74
N LYS A 89 -1.28 -5.47 12.83
CA LYS A 89 -0.90 -6.73 12.16
C LYS A 89 -0.12 -7.67 13.07
N VAL A 90 0.81 -7.16 13.89
CA VAL A 90 1.60 -7.99 14.82
C VAL A 90 0.72 -8.60 15.92
N ILE A 91 -0.27 -7.86 16.41
CA ILE A 91 -1.21 -8.35 17.43
C ILE A 91 -2.14 -9.45 16.87
N LYS A 92 -2.49 -9.41 15.57
CA LYS A 92 -3.32 -10.46 14.94
C LYS A 92 -2.59 -11.79 14.67
N LEU A 93 -1.25 -11.79 14.63
CA LEU A 93 -0.45 -13.02 14.52
C LEU A 93 -0.24 -13.70 15.87
N ALA A 94 -0.18 -12.94 16.97
CA ALA A 94 0.01 -13.50 18.31
C ALA A 94 -1.26 -14.20 18.86
N LEU A 95 -2.45 -13.82 18.37
CA LEU A 95 -3.74 -14.38 18.83
C LEU A 95 -4.22 -15.60 18.04
N SER A 96 -3.58 -15.95 16.92
CA SER A 96 -3.91 -17.15 16.14
C SER A 96 -2.99 -18.35 16.43
N SER A 97 -1.98 -18.19 17.30
CA SER A 97 -1.07 -19.27 17.73
C SER A 97 -1.38 -19.84 19.13
N GLN A 98 -2.47 -19.41 19.77
CA GLN A 98 -2.92 -19.93 21.07
C GLN A 98 -4.31 -20.58 20.96
N SER A 99 -4.48 -21.59 20.11
CA SER A 99 -5.66 -22.46 20.19
C SER A 99 -5.40 -23.83 19.56
N THR A 100 -4.33 -24.50 19.99
CA THR A 100 -4.19 -25.95 19.89
C THR A 100 -3.38 -26.43 21.10
N ARG A 101 -4.05 -26.62 22.23
CA ARG A 101 -3.67 -27.59 23.26
C ARG A 101 -4.93 -28.26 23.77
#